data_AF-A0A1D7XKK3-F1
#
_entry.id   AF-A0A1D7XKK3-F1
#
_cell.length_a   1.000
_cell.length_b   1.000
_cell.length_c   1.000
_cell.angle_alpha   90.00
_cell.angle_beta   90.00
_cell.angle_gamma   90.00
#
_symmetry.space_group_name_H-M   'P 1'
#
loop_
_entity.id
_entity.type
_entity.pdbx_description
1 polymer ?
#
loop_
_entity_poly.entity_id
_entity_poly.type
_entity_poly.pdbx_seq_one_letter_code
_entity_poly.pdbx_strand_id
1 'polypeptide(L)'
;MDSKKYDQEKIIEEINKLKNKSSFTLDEGIKAIKILYDIKDKCEEFLIRDTIDIVIFRIAEKISFSKIAINIFKYKKIRNKLFVDEDKVIWYDGIERIGSADGIKKISYRIVDEMEEILIEKFNGHSIRINEKAFILGWK
;
A
#
# COMPACT_ATOMS: atom_id res chain seq x y z
N MET A 1 -7.58 7.12 33.11
CA MET A 1 -8.13 6.83 31.78
C MET A 1 -7.10 6.02 31.02
N ASP A 2 -7.44 4.79 30.64
CA ASP A 2 -6.52 3.90 29.91
C ASP A 2 -6.12 4.53 28.58
N SER A 3 -4.84 4.89 28.43
CA SER A 3 -4.28 5.46 27.19
C SER A 3 -4.60 4.60 25.95
N LYS A 4 -4.70 3.28 26.13
CA LYS A 4 -5.05 2.33 25.07
C LYS A 4 -6.43 2.55 24.46
N LYS A 5 -7.44 2.94 25.25
CA LYS A 5 -8.79 3.23 24.74
C LYS A 5 -8.85 4.54 23.95
N TYR A 6 -8.14 5.55 24.41
CA TYR A 6 -8.10 6.87 23.77
C TYR A 6 -7.42 6.82 22.39
N ASP A 7 -6.41 5.96 22.21
CA ASP A 7 -5.78 5.75 20.91
C ASP A 7 -6.67 4.97 19.94
N GLN A 8 -7.51 4.04 20.44
CA GLN A 8 -8.47 3.29 19.61
C GLN A 8 -9.61 4.17 19.09
N GLU A 9 -10.16 5.07 19.91
CA GLU A 9 -11.21 6.00 19.49
C GLU A 9 -10.74 6.89 18.34
N LYS A 10 -9.50 7.41 18.42
CA LYS A 10 -8.88 8.20 17.34
C LYS A 10 -8.66 7.39 16.07
N ILE A 11 -8.25 6.13 16.19
CA ILE A 11 -8.09 5.23 15.05
C ILE A 11 -9.44 5.02 14.35
N ILE A 12 -10.49 4.72 15.11
CA ILE A 12 -11.84 4.49 14.59
C ILE A 12 -12.38 5.77 13.94
N GLU A 13 -12.15 6.94 14.54
CA GLU A 13 -12.54 8.24 13.98
C GLU A 13 -11.89 8.48 12.61
N GLU A 14 -10.57 8.28 12.49
CA GLU A 14 -9.86 8.49 11.22
C GLU A 14 -10.28 7.46 10.15
N ILE A 15 -10.50 6.19 10.53
CA ILE A 15 -11.05 5.17 9.62
C ILE A 15 -12.43 5.61 9.12
N ASN A 16 -13.32 6.06 10.01
CA ASN A 16 -14.67 6.48 9.65
C ASN A 16 -14.67 7.73 8.77
N LYS A 17 -13.80 8.70 9.04
CA LYS A 17 -13.61 9.89 8.22
C LYS A 17 -13.21 9.52 6.80
N LEU A 18 -12.25 8.62 6.62
CA LEU A 18 -11.83 8.14 5.30
C LEU A 18 -12.90 7.29 4.61
N LYS A 19 -13.58 6.42 5.36
CA LYS A 19 -14.68 5.57 4.88
C LYS A 19 -15.85 6.39 4.34
N ASN A 20 -16.18 7.49 5.00
CA ASN A 20 -17.35 8.30 4.69
C ASN A 20 -17.06 9.42 3.67
N LYS A 21 -15.79 9.65 3.32
CA LYS A 21 -15.42 10.62 2.27
C LYS A 21 -16.05 10.21 0.93
N SER A 22 -16.73 11.15 0.27
CA SER A 22 -17.51 10.92 -0.95
C SER A 22 -16.61 10.55 -2.12
N SER A 23 -15.60 11.38 -2.40
CA SER A 23 -14.66 11.24 -3.51
C SER A 23 -13.20 11.26 -3.05
N PHE A 24 -12.31 10.70 -3.87
CA PHE A 24 -10.86 10.78 -3.71
C PHE A 24 -10.26 11.13 -5.06
N THR A 25 -9.34 12.10 -5.08
CA THR A 25 -8.34 12.17 -6.15
C THR A 25 -7.35 11.00 -6.02
N LEU A 26 -6.57 10.72 -7.06
CA LEU A 26 -5.55 9.65 -7.02
C LEU A 26 -4.57 9.87 -5.87
N ASP A 27 -3.98 11.06 -5.76
CA ASP A 27 -3.01 11.40 -4.72
C ASP A 27 -3.61 11.30 -3.31
N GLU A 28 -4.81 11.85 -3.09
CA GLU A 28 -5.51 11.73 -1.80
C GLU A 28 -5.79 10.27 -1.44
N GLY A 29 -6.22 9.47 -2.42
CA GLY A 29 -6.50 8.05 -2.21
C GLY A 29 -5.25 7.30 -1.82
N ILE A 30 -4.14 7.47 -2.54
CA ILE A 30 -2.86 6.83 -2.22
C ILE A 30 -2.35 7.25 -0.84
N LYS A 31 -2.45 8.55 -0.49
CA LYS A 31 -2.12 9.04 0.85
C LYS A 31 -2.98 8.38 1.93
N ALA A 32 -4.30 8.31 1.73
CA ALA A 32 -5.21 7.65 2.66
C ALA A 32 -4.90 6.16 2.84
N ILE A 33 -4.57 5.46 1.75
CA ILE A 33 -4.18 4.05 1.78
C ILE A 33 -2.92 3.83 2.62
N LYS A 34 -1.89 4.67 2.43
CA LYS A 34 -0.65 4.58 3.22
C LYS A 34 -0.93 4.81 4.71
N ILE A 35 -1.74 5.82 5.05
CA ILE A 35 -2.16 6.11 6.42
C ILE A 35 -2.90 4.91 7.02
N LEU A 36 -3.83 4.31 6.28
CA LEU A 36 -4.60 3.15 6.74
C LEU A 36 -3.68 1.96 7.02
N TYR A 37 -2.67 1.71 6.19
CA TYR A 37 -1.68 0.68 6.50
C TYR A 37 -0.81 1.05 7.71
N ASP A 38 -0.44 2.32 7.91
CA ASP A 38 0.31 2.77 9.10
C ASP A 38 -0.49 2.56 10.39
N ILE A 39 -1.80 2.80 10.33
CA ILE A 39 -2.75 2.53 11.41
C ILE A 39 -2.84 1.02 11.64
N LYS A 40 -2.98 0.22 10.57
CA LYS A 40 -3.10 -1.24 10.64
C LYS A 40 -1.89 -1.90 11.30
N ASP A 41 -0.69 -1.36 11.07
CA ASP A 41 0.57 -1.84 11.68
C ASP A 41 0.63 -1.59 13.20
N LYS A 42 -0.13 -0.62 13.70
CA LYS A 42 -0.20 -0.25 15.13
C LYS A 42 -1.41 -0.84 15.84
N CYS A 43 -2.34 -1.44 15.10
CA CYS A 43 -3.60 -1.95 15.64
C CYS A 43 -3.47 -3.42 16.03
N GLU A 44 -3.74 -3.74 17.30
CA GLU A 44 -3.70 -5.11 17.83
C GLU A 44 -5.03 -5.87 17.62
N GLU A 45 -6.14 -5.17 17.39
CA GLU A 45 -7.47 -5.77 17.26
C GLU A 45 -7.76 -6.27 15.84
N PHE A 46 -8.02 -7.57 15.70
CA PHE A 46 -8.30 -8.21 14.41
C PHE A 46 -9.49 -7.59 13.67
N LEU A 47 -10.61 -7.32 14.34
CA LEU A 47 -11.82 -6.76 13.71
C LEU A 47 -11.57 -5.37 13.08
N ILE A 48 -10.73 -4.55 13.71
CA ILE A 48 -10.37 -3.23 13.18
C ILE A 48 -9.46 -3.40 11.96
N ARG A 49 -8.52 -4.35 11.98
CA ARG A 49 -7.62 -4.62 10.85
C ARG A 49 -8.37 -5.08 9.60
N ASP A 50 -9.40 -5.91 9.74
CA ASP A 50 -10.24 -6.34 8.63
C ASP A 50 -11.06 -5.17 8.06
N THR A 51 -11.58 -4.32 8.96
CA THR A 51 -12.28 -3.09 8.55
C THR A 51 -11.36 -2.18 7.74
N ILE A 52 -10.09 -2.03 8.16
CA ILE A 52 -9.10 -1.24 7.43
C ILE A 52 -8.88 -1.80 6.02
N ASP A 53 -8.74 -3.12 5.84
CA ASP A 53 -8.56 -3.72 4.51
C ASP A 53 -9.76 -3.44 3.59
N ILE A 54 -10.98 -3.54 4.11
CA ILE A 54 -12.19 -3.20 3.37
C ILE A 54 -12.17 -1.73 2.93
N VAL A 55 -11.79 -0.82 3.83
CA VAL A 55 -11.70 0.62 3.53
C VAL A 55 -10.62 0.88 2.48
N ILE A 56 -9.45 0.27 2.60
CA ILE A 56 -8.35 0.36 1.63
C ILE A 56 -8.85 -0.04 0.24
N PHE A 57 -9.50 -1.19 0.10
CA PHE A 57 -9.99 -1.64 -1.21
C PHE A 57 -11.10 -0.77 -1.77
N ARG A 58 -11.97 -0.22 -0.93
CA ARG A 58 -13.00 0.73 -1.36
C ARG A 58 -12.39 2.04 -1.86
N ILE A 59 -11.34 2.55 -1.20
CA ILE A 59 -10.62 3.73 -1.67
C ILE A 59 -9.94 3.42 -3.00
N ALA A 60 -9.27 2.26 -3.11
CA ALA A 60 -8.64 1.79 -4.35
C ALA A 60 -9.59 1.82 -5.54
N GLU A 61 -10.80 1.29 -5.35
CA GLU A 61 -11.84 1.26 -6.37
C GLU A 61 -12.27 2.68 -6.78
N LYS A 62 -12.46 3.59 -5.81
CA LYS A 62 -12.81 4.99 -6.09
C LYS A 62 -11.76 5.73 -6.92
N ILE A 63 -10.48 5.43 -6.72
CA ILE A 63 -9.37 6.00 -7.51
C ILE A 63 -9.02 5.17 -8.75
N SER A 64 -9.82 4.15 -9.08
CA SER A 64 -9.58 3.23 -10.20
C SER A 64 -8.19 2.60 -10.17
N PHE A 65 -7.72 2.21 -8.99
CA PHE A 65 -6.40 1.59 -8.77
C PHE A 65 -6.55 0.10 -8.45
N SER A 66 -5.74 -0.73 -9.09
CA SER A 66 -5.82 -2.19 -8.95
C SER A 66 -5.72 -2.65 -7.49
N LYS A 67 -6.66 -3.51 -7.06
CA LYS A 67 -6.64 -4.17 -5.74
C LYS A 67 -5.39 -5.02 -5.52
N ILE A 68 -4.76 -5.50 -6.59
CA ILE A 68 -3.50 -6.23 -6.47
C ILE A 68 -2.36 -5.24 -6.24
N ALA A 69 -2.31 -4.18 -7.05
CA ALA A 69 -1.28 -3.16 -6.95
C ALA A 69 -1.21 -2.51 -5.56
N ILE A 70 -2.37 -2.26 -4.93
CA ILE A 70 -2.43 -1.60 -3.62
C ILE A 70 -1.70 -2.35 -2.51
N ASN A 71 -1.58 -3.67 -2.62
CA ASN A 71 -0.90 -4.50 -1.62
C ASN A 71 0.59 -4.18 -1.54
N ILE A 72 1.18 -3.50 -2.54
CA ILE A 72 2.56 -3.01 -2.45
C ILE A 72 2.75 -2.06 -1.26
N PHE A 73 1.72 -1.30 -0.91
CA PHE A 73 1.77 -0.36 0.21
C PHE A 73 1.66 -1.09 1.55
N LYS A 74 1.32 -2.39 1.62
CA LYS A 74 1.32 -3.14 2.87
C LYS A 74 2.70 -3.18 3.53
N TYR A 75 3.79 -3.07 2.76
CA TYR A 75 5.14 -3.28 3.26
C TYR A 75 5.78 -2.00 3.81
N LYS A 76 5.79 -1.88 5.15
CA LYS A 76 6.20 -0.68 5.90
C LYS A 76 7.56 -0.11 5.49
N LYS A 77 8.57 -0.97 5.29
CA LYS A 77 9.95 -0.56 4.98
C LYS A 77 10.10 0.18 3.66
N ILE A 78 9.19 -0.03 2.70
CA ILE A 78 9.23 0.64 1.39
C ILE A 78 8.05 1.56 1.10
N ARG A 79 6.93 1.43 1.83
CA ARG A 79 5.65 2.15 1.60
C ARG A 79 5.82 3.65 1.33
N ASN A 80 6.63 4.32 2.13
CA ASN A 80 6.80 5.77 2.05
C ASN A 80 7.71 6.21 0.90
N LYS A 81 8.49 5.29 0.35
CA LYS A 81 9.31 5.50 -0.85
C LYS A 81 8.52 5.28 -2.14
N LEU A 82 7.29 4.79 -2.08
CA LEU A 82 6.50 4.54 -3.29
C LEU A 82 5.65 5.76 -3.65
N PHE A 83 5.65 6.16 -4.92
CA PHE A 83 4.79 7.24 -5.43
C PHE A 83 4.01 6.74 -6.65
N VAL A 84 2.89 7.38 -6.93
CA VAL A 84 2.02 7.04 -8.07
C VAL A 84 1.74 8.33 -8.82
N ASP A 85 2.02 8.36 -10.11
CA ASP A 85 1.69 9.49 -10.96
C ASP A 85 0.25 9.41 -11.52
N GLU A 86 -0.17 10.44 -12.26
CA GLU A 86 -1.52 10.53 -12.83
C GLU A 86 -1.85 9.39 -13.80
N ASP A 87 -0.83 8.81 -14.45
CA ASP A 87 -0.92 7.65 -15.33
C ASP A 87 -0.96 6.31 -14.56
N LYS A 88 -1.07 6.37 -13.22
CA LYS A 88 -1.04 5.23 -12.30
C LYS A 88 0.23 4.38 -12.43
N VAL A 89 1.32 4.99 -12.85
CA VAL A 89 2.64 4.38 -12.81
C VAL A 89 3.18 4.50 -11.40
N ILE A 90 3.62 3.36 -10.87
CA ILE A 90 4.23 3.25 -9.55
C ILE A 90 5.73 3.49 -9.70
N TRP A 91 6.25 4.40 -8.89
CA TRP A 91 7.64 4.81 -8.82
C TRP A 91 8.20 4.48 -7.44
N TYR A 92 9.49 4.16 -7.38
CA TYR A 92 10.26 4.06 -6.14
C TYR A 92 11.18 5.26 -6.00
N ASP A 93 11.19 5.86 -4.81
CA ASP A 93 11.98 7.04 -4.47
C ASP A 93 13.45 6.84 -4.85
N GLY A 94 14.00 7.84 -5.51
CA GLY A 94 15.39 7.83 -5.96
C GLY A 94 15.57 7.70 -7.47
N ILE A 95 15.00 6.70 -8.17
CA ILE A 95 15.52 6.38 -9.53
C ILE A 95 14.51 5.74 -10.51
N GLU A 96 13.56 4.88 -10.10
CA GLU A 96 13.11 3.83 -11.04
C GLU A 96 11.60 3.53 -11.10
N ARG A 97 11.14 3.25 -12.33
CA ARG A 97 9.77 2.86 -12.66
C ARG A 97 9.52 1.41 -12.25
N ILE A 98 8.67 1.20 -11.25
CA ILE A 98 8.20 -0.14 -10.87
C ILE A 98 7.22 -0.65 -11.94
N GLY A 99 6.29 0.16 -12.40
CA GLY A 99 5.36 -0.23 -13.47
C GLY A 99 3.97 0.33 -13.29
N SER A 100 3.11 0.12 -14.27
CA SER A 100 1.70 0.51 -14.18
C SER A 100 0.96 -0.38 -13.20
N ALA A 101 0.12 0.22 -12.35
CA ALA A 101 -0.72 -0.48 -11.39
C ALA A 101 -1.62 -1.55 -12.04
N ASP A 102 -2.12 -1.27 -13.25
CA ASP A 102 -2.99 -2.20 -13.99
C ASP A 102 -2.20 -3.37 -14.62
N GLY A 103 -0.89 -3.20 -14.77
CA GLY A 103 0.01 -4.24 -15.29
C GLY A 103 0.44 -5.28 -14.25
N ILE A 104 0.07 -5.12 -12.98
CA ILE A 104 0.50 -6.01 -11.89
C ILE A 104 -0.42 -7.22 -11.80
N LYS A 105 0.17 -8.40 -11.99
CA LYS A 105 -0.50 -9.70 -11.86
C LYS A 105 -0.47 -10.21 -10.42
N LYS A 106 0.67 -10.05 -9.73
CA LYS A 106 0.86 -10.56 -8.37
C LYS A 106 1.93 -9.77 -7.63
N ILE A 107 1.73 -9.65 -6.32
CA ILE A 107 2.72 -9.13 -5.38
C ILE A 107 3.00 -10.22 -4.36
N SER A 108 4.27 -10.53 -4.14
CA SER A 108 4.72 -11.51 -3.16
C SER A 108 5.85 -10.96 -2.32
N TYR A 109 6.04 -11.55 -1.14
CA TYR A 109 7.00 -11.11 -0.15
C TYR A 109 7.88 -12.27 0.27
N ARG A 110 9.17 -11.98 0.40
CA ARG A 110 10.15 -12.90 0.98
C ARG A 110 11.14 -12.12 1.83
N ILE A 111 11.67 -12.79 2.84
CA ILE A 111 12.79 -12.30 3.64
C ILE A 111 14.02 -13.06 3.17
N VAL A 112 15.06 -12.34 2.74
CA VAL A 112 16.35 -12.89 2.32
C VAL A 112 17.43 -12.09 3.03
N ASP A 113 18.32 -12.76 3.77
CA ASP A 113 19.41 -12.11 4.51
C ASP A 113 18.94 -10.92 5.38
N GLU A 114 17.86 -11.11 6.14
CA GLU A 114 17.21 -10.09 6.99
C GLU A 114 16.64 -8.87 6.23
N MET A 115 16.66 -8.90 4.89
CA MET A 115 16.08 -7.88 4.03
C MET A 115 14.68 -8.26 3.55
N GLU A 116 13.78 -7.29 3.58
CA GLU A 116 12.47 -7.43 2.95
C GLU A 116 12.61 -7.28 1.44
N GLU A 117 12.15 -8.29 0.72
CA GLU A 117 12.08 -8.25 -0.73
C GLU A 117 10.64 -8.45 -1.20
N ILE A 118 10.20 -7.55 -2.07
CA ILE A 118 8.88 -7.59 -2.68
C ILE A 118 9.06 -7.91 -4.15
N LEU A 119 8.47 -9.02 -4.57
CA LEU A 119 8.46 -9.46 -5.96
C LEU A 119 7.11 -9.08 -6.58
N ILE A 120 7.19 -8.32 -7.66
CA ILE A 120 6.05 -7.84 -8.45
C ILE A 120 6.10 -8.53 -9.80
N GLU A 121 5.17 -9.45 -10.01
CA GLU A 121 4.98 -10.14 -11.29
C GLU A 121 3.99 -9.34 -12.14
N LYS A 122 4.33 -9.12 -13.41
CA LYS A 122 3.49 -8.39 -14.36
C LYS A 122 2.78 -9.35 -15.32
N PHE A 123 1.68 -8.90 -15.92
CA PHE A 123 0.94 -9.72 -16.91
C PHE A 123 1.77 -10.05 -18.16
N ASN A 124 2.76 -9.23 -18.50
CA ASN A 124 3.65 -9.42 -19.65
C ASN A 124 4.83 -10.37 -19.36
N GLY A 125 4.78 -11.16 -18.29
CA GLY A 125 5.82 -12.13 -17.90
C GLY A 125 7.02 -11.52 -17.18
N HIS A 126 7.19 -10.19 -17.20
CA HIS A 126 8.32 -9.55 -16.54
C HIS A 126 8.09 -9.49 -15.02
N SER A 127 9.18 -9.52 -14.27
CA SER A 127 9.15 -9.37 -12.81
C SER A 127 10.11 -8.31 -12.31
N ILE A 128 9.71 -7.63 -11.24
CA ILE A 128 10.52 -6.63 -10.54
C ILE A 128 10.68 -7.02 -9.10
N ARG A 129 11.90 -6.87 -8.58
CA ARG A 129 12.20 -7.01 -7.16
C ARG A 129 12.43 -5.64 -6.57
N ILE A 130 11.91 -5.40 -5.38
CA ILE A 130 12.13 -4.16 -4.63
C ILE A 130 12.61 -4.56 -3.24
N ASN A 131 13.69 -3.95 -2.78
CA ASN A 131 14.19 -4.09 -1.42
C ASN A 131 14.69 -2.74 -0.88
N GLU A 132 15.04 -2.68 0.40
CA GLU A 132 15.50 -1.44 1.04
C GLU A 132 16.79 -0.86 0.43
N LYS A 133 17.62 -1.70 -0.20
CA LYS A 133 18.87 -1.30 -0.88
C LYS A 133 18.64 -0.86 -2.34
N ALA A 134 17.38 -0.73 -2.77
CA ALA A 134 16.99 -0.27 -4.10
C ALA A 134 17.53 -1.12 -5.27
N PHE A 135 17.67 -2.44 -5.08
CA PHE A 135 18.09 -3.31 -6.19
C PHE A 135 16.87 -3.76 -7.01
N ILE A 136 16.48 -2.99 -8.03
CA ILE A 136 15.50 -3.43 -9.02
C ILE A 136 16.21 -4.30 -10.07
N LEU A 137 16.19 -5.60 -9.85
CA LEU A 137 16.53 -6.54 -10.89
C LEU A 137 15.30 -6.78 -11.77
N GLY A 138 15.30 -6.21 -12.97
CA GLY A 138 14.42 -6.67 -14.04
C GLY A 138 14.81 -8.09 -14.43
N TRP A 139 13.89 -9.05 -14.23
CA TRP A 139 14.04 -10.42 -14.73
C TRP A 139 13.05 -10.63 -15.88
N LYS A 140 13.56 -11.17 -16.99
CA LYS A 140 12.76 -11.68 -18.11
C LYS A 140 12.33 -13.11 -17.83
#